data_AF-A0A0C1EAZ8-F1
#
_entry.id   AF-A0A0C1EAZ8-F1
#
_cell.length_a   1.000
_cell.length_b   1.000
_cell.length_c   1.000
_cell.angle_alpha   90.00
_cell.angle_beta   90.00
_cell.angle_gamma   90.00
#
_symmetry.space_group_name_H-M   'P 1'
#
loop_
_entity.id
_entity.type
_entity.pdbx_description
1 polymer ?
#
loop_
_entity_poly.entity_id
_entity_poly.type
_entity_poly.pdbx_seq_one_letter_code
_entity_poly.pdbx_strand_id
1 'polypeptide(L)'
;MNSEHMQSSRKDNKNLLGTEGYIAILALVCIFLHLIFRFLIPTLSPFALYPLYITLAIGGTILVLGLLSKLLEFNFGSDLLAGISIITAVLLGEYLAGALVVLMLSGGETLENYAIRTASKTLQVLANRAPTIAHLKNDGSFTDLPVEKININDTLLIFPHEICPVDGSVIEGNGVMDESYLTGEPFLISKAPGSTVISGSINGDASLTIKAEKLAGDSRYAKIMQVMSESEQKRPRIRRLADQLGAWYTPIALLIAFAAWFMSGDPIRFLAVLVIATPCPLLIAIPVAIIGSISLSAKRGILVKDPVVLEQIDQCKTMIFDKTGTLTYGKPTLTEETLYNNNNAQDVLKFSACLERYSKHPLASAILEKATQK
;
A
#
# COMPACT_ATOMS: atom_id res chain seq x y z
N MET A 1 -3.60 4.81 -20.82
CA MET A 1 -2.42 5.34 -20.10
C MET A 1 -2.15 4.64 -18.75
N ASN A 2 -2.86 3.57 -18.38
CA ASN A 2 -2.64 2.81 -17.13
C ASN A 2 -2.02 1.41 -17.32
N SER A 3 -1.89 0.91 -18.56
CA SER A 3 -1.33 -0.43 -18.83
C SER A 3 0.21 -0.47 -18.82
N GLU A 4 0.87 0.65 -19.13
CA GLU A 4 2.34 0.74 -19.10
C GLU A 4 2.90 0.86 -17.69
N HIS A 5 2.20 1.58 -16.79
CA HIS A 5 2.58 1.65 -15.37
C HIS A 5 2.47 0.29 -14.66
N MET A 6 1.51 -0.56 -15.06
CA MET A 6 1.34 -1.89 -14.46
C MET A 6 2.30 -2.94 -15.01
N GLN A 7 2.83 -2.75 -16.24
CA GLN A 7 3.89 -3.60 -16.80
C GLN A 7 5.29 -3.19 -16.32
N SER A 8 5.53 -1.90 -16.06
CA SER A 8 6.77 -1.40 -15.44
C SER A 8 6.99 -2.03 -14.04
N SER A 9 5.93 -2.12 -13.23
CA SER A 9 6.03 -2.71 -11.87
C SER A 9 6.34 -4.21 -11.83
N ARG A 10 6.25 -4.94 -12.97
CA ARG A 10 6.50 -6.38 -13.03
C ARG A 10 7.94 -6.76 -13.40
N LYS A 11 8.74 -5.83 -13.95
CA LYS A 11 10.12 -6.08 -14.39
C LYS A 11 11.18 -5.89 -13.31
N ASP A 12 10.87 -5.19 -12.22
CA ASP A 12 11.85 -4.88 -11.16
C ASP A 12 12.10 -6.01 -10.14
N ASN A 13 11.46 -7.16 -10.32
CA ASN A 13 11.43 -8.23 -9.31
C ASN A 13 12.61 -9.22 -9.37
N LYS A 14 13.67 -8.94 -10.15
CA LYS A 14 14.85 -9.84 -10.29
C LYS A 14 16.17 -9.31 -9.72
N ASN A 15 16.27 -8.04 -9.35
CA ASN A 15 17.49 -7.49 -8.74
C ASN A 15 17.32 -7.34 -7.22
N LEU A 16 17.97 -8.25 -6.47
CA LEU A 16 17.92 -8.31 -5.00
C LEU A 16 18.38 -7.02 -4.30
N LEU A 17 19.24 -6.22 -4.93
CA LEU A 17 19.89 -5.05 -4.30
C LEU A 17 19.52 -3.68 -4.90
N GLY A 18 18.75 -3.61 -5.98
CA GLY A 18 18.56 -2.35 -6.72
C GLY A 18 19.89 -1.77 -7.25
N THR A 19 19.85 -0.68 -8.01
CA THR A 19 21.06 -0.02 -8.53
C THR A 19 21.93 0.56 -7.41
N GLU A 20 21.30 1.13 -6.38
CA GLU A 20 21.95 1.75 -5.23
C GLU A 20 22.70 0.73 -4.38
N GLY A 21 22.18 -0.49 -4.21
CA GLY A 21 22.85 -1.54 -3.45
C GLY A 21 24.12 -2.03 -4.12
N TYR A 22 24.16 -2.07 -5.46
CA TYR A 22 25.41 -2.33 -6.18
C TYR A 22 26.43 -1.22 -6.00
N ILE A 23 25.99 0.05 -5.97
CA ILE A 23 26.86 1.21 -5.71
C ILE A 23 27.43 1.14 -4.29
N ALA A 24 26.62 0.80 -3.29
CA ALA A 24 27.05 0.67 -1.90
C ALA A 24 28.08 -0.45 -1.72
N ILE A 25 27.85 -1.62 -2.32
CA ILE A 25 28.80 -2.74 -2.28
C ILE A 25 30.11 -2.36 -2.99
N LEU A 26 30.03 -1.72 -4.16
CA LEU A 26 31.19 -1.24 -4.89
C LEU A 26 32.00 -0.25 -4.05
N ALA A 27 31.34 0.74 -3.45
CA ALA A 27 31.98 1.73 -2.59
C ALA A 27 32.68 1.07 -1.39
N LEU A 28 32.01 0.13 -0.72
CA LEU A 28 32.57 -0.60 0.42
C LEU A 28 33.81 -1.41 0.04
N VAL A 29 33.74 -2.16 -1.07
CA VAL A 29 34.86 -2.96 -1.58
C VAL A 29 36.03 -2.06 -1.96
N CYS A 30 35.79 -0.98 -2.68
CA CYS A 30 36.84 -0.05 -3.10
C CYS A 30 37.49 0.71 -1.95
N ILE A 31 36.73 1.12 -0.92
CA ILE A 31 37.29 1.72 0.30
C ILE A 31 38.14 0.69 1.05
N PHE A 32 37.68 -0.55 1.16
CA PHE A 32 38.44 -1.61 1.80
C PHE A 32 39.76 -1.90 1.07
N LEU A 33 39.72 -1.99 -0.27
CA LEU A 33 40.92 -2.12 -1.11
C LEU A 33 41.88 -0.93 -0.95
N HIS A 34 41.37 0.30 -0.87
CA HIS A 34 42.18 1.49 -0.60
C HIS A 34 42.94 1.37 0.72
N LEU A 35 42.24 0.97 1.80
CA LEU A 35 42.86 0.82 3.12
C LEU A 35 43.91 -0.30 3.14
N ILE A 36 43.67 -1.42 2.46
CA ILE A 36 44.65 -2.51 2.32
C ILE A 36 45.89 -2.05 1.55
N PHE A 37 45.71 -1.41 0.39
CA PHE A 37 46.85 -0.94 -0.42
C PHE A 37 47.63 0.18 0.26
N ARG A 38 46.97 0.98 1.11
CA ARG A 38 47.62 2.07 1.83
C ARG A 38 48.39 1.61 3.07
N PHE A 39 47.82 0.71 3.87
CA PHE A 39 48.38 0.36 5.19
C PHE A 39 48.99 -1.05 5.27
N LEU A 40 48.51 -2.01 4.48
CA LEU A 40 48.92 -3.41 4.61
C LEU A 40 49.97 -3.83 3.57
N ILE A 41 49.96 -3.22 2.39
CA ILE A 41 50.88 -3.55 1.29
C ILE A 41 51.58 -2.27 0.79
N PRO A 42 52.68 -1.85 1.46
CA PRO A 42 53.38 -0.59 1.13
C PRO A 42 53.86 -0.48 -0.32
N THR A 43 54.13 -1.62 -0.98
CA THR A 43 54.55 -1.68 -2.39
C THR A 43 53.46 -1.26 -3.38
N LEU A 44 52.18 -1.33 -2.98
CA LEU A 44 51.04 -0.92 -3.81
C LEU A 44 50.49 0.46 -3.43
N SER A 45 51.18 1.20 -2.54
CA SER A 45 50.80 2.55 -2.11
C SER A 45 50.51 3.53 -3.27
N PRO A 46 51.27 3.55 -4.39
CA PRO A 46 50.96 4.41 -5.53
C PRO A 46 49.62 4.07 -6.21
N PHE A 47 49.15 2.83 -6.08
CA PHE A 47 47.90 2.35 -6.68
C PHE A 47 46.70 2.45 -5.72
N ALA A 48 46.91 2.88 -4.47
CA ALA A 48 45.86 2.92 -3.46
C ALA A 48 44.70 3.86 -3.82
N LEU A 49 44.91 4.86 -4.67
CA LEU A 49 43.87 5.83 -5.05
C LEU A 49 42.94 5.34 -6.19
N TYR A 50 43.38 4.39 -7.02
CA TYR A 50 42.57 3.91 -8.16
C TYR A 50 41.20 3.33 -7.76
N PRO A 51 41.09 2.51 -6.68
CA PRO A 51 39.78 2.06 -6.21
C PRO A 51 38.82 3.21 -5.88
N LEU A 52 39.30 4.31 -5.30
CA LEU A 52 38.47 5.47 -4.95
C LEU A 52 37.99 6.21 -6.21
N TYR A 53 38.83 6.33 -7.22
CA TYR A 53 38.43 6.91 -8.52
C TYR A 53 37.33 6.11 -9.19
N ILE A 54 37.38 4.78 -9.11
CA ILE A 54 36.34 3.90 -9.66
C ILE A 54 35.00 4.15 -8.95
N THR A 55 35.01 4.23 -7.61
CA THR A 55 33.79 4.54 -6.83
C THR A 55 33.20 5.90 -7.19
N LEU A 56 34.03 6.94 -7.29
CA LEU A 56 33.57 8.29 -7.60
C LEU A 56 33.08 8.42 -9.05
N ALA A 57 33.80 7.83 -10.00
CA ALA A 57 33.45 7.89 -11.42
C ALA A 57 32.18 7.12 -11.74
N ILE A 58 31.95 5.96 -11.12
CA ILE A 58 30.75 5.14 -11.36
C ILE A 58 29.64 5.53 -10.38
N GLY A 59 29.86 5.32 -9.09
CA GLY A 59 28.85 5.53 -8.04
C GLY A 59 28.53 7.01 -7.83
N GLY A 60 29.56 7.85 -7.70
CA GLY A 60 29.40 9.29 -7.52
C GLY A 60 28.65 9.95 -8.69
N THR A 61 29.03 9.64 -9.92
CA THR A 61 28.37 10.20 -11.12
C THR A 61 26.91 9.80 -11.21
N ILE A 62 26.56 8.53 -11.00
CA ILE A 62 25.16 8.06 -11.07
C ILE A 62 24.30 8.77 -10.01
N LEU A 63 24.79 8.85 -8.77
CA LEU A 63 24.07 9.51 -7.68
C LEU A 63 23.91 11.01 -7.94
N VAL A 64 24.98 11.70 -8.33
CA VAL A 64 24.94 13.15 -8.62
C VAL A 64 23.99 13.46 -9.78
N LEU A 65 23.97 12.65 -10.85
CA LEU A 65 23.02 12.83 -11.96
C LEU A 65 21.57 12.64 -11.52
N GLY A 66 21.30 11.64 -10.68
CA GLY A 66 19.98 11.43 -10.08
C GLY A 66 19.53 12.62 -9.22
N LEU A 67 20.44 13.15 -8.40
CA LEU A 67 20.19 14.34 -7.58
C LEU A 67 19.99 15.61 -8.43
N LEU A 68 20.73 15.75 -9.53
CA LEU A 68 20.59 16.87 -10.45
C LEU A 68 19.22 16.86 -11.15
N SER A 69 18.73 15.68 -11.53
CA SER A 69 17.36 15.52 -12.06
C SER A 69 16.31 15.95 -11.02
N LYS A 70 16.46 15.56 -9.75
CA LYS A 70 15.56 15.97 -8.65
C LYS A 70 15.61 17.50 -8.42
N LEU A 71 16.79 18.11 -8.57
CA LEU A 71 16.96 19.57 -8.46
C LEU A 71 16.23 20.32 -9.58
N LEU A 72 16.26 19.80 -10.81
CA LEU A 72 15.54 20.36 -11.97
C LEU A 72 14.01 20.29 -11.79
N GLU A 73 13.53 19.32 -11.01
CA GLU A 73 12.10 19.18 -10.65
C GLU A 73 11.68 20.07 -9.46
N PHE A 74 12.55 20.98 -8.97
CA PHE A 74 12.34 21.82 -7.79
C PHE A 74 12.08 21.06 -6.47
N ASN A 75 12.46 19.79 -6.40
CA ASN A 75 12.40 18.99 -5.17
C ASN A 75 13.70 19.15 -4.37
N PHE A 76 13.75 20.19 -3.52
CA PHE A 76 14.88 20.45 -2.62
C PHE A 76 14.87 19.48 -1.43
N GLY A 77 15.50 18.31 -1.60
CA GLY A 77 15.75 17.36 -0.51
C GLY A 77 17.09 17.60 0.18
N SER A 78 17.24 17.07 1.40
CA SER A 78 18.52 17.11 2.13
C SER A 78 19.66 16.33 1.47
N ASP A 79 19.33 15.46 0.50
CA ASP A 79 20.30 14.68 -0.28
C ASP A 79 21.19 15.56 -1.18
N LEU A 80 20.79 16.82 -1.41
CA LEU A 80 21.57 17.80 -2.16
C LEU A 80 22.94 18.07 -1.53
N LEU A 81 23.02 18.08 -0.19
CA LEU A 81 24.28 18.24 0.54
C LEU A 81 25.27 17.11 0.23
N ALA A 82 24.77 15.88 0.08
CA ALA A 82 25.60 14.74 -0.30
C ALA A 82 26.16 14.92 -1.71
N GLY A 83 25.33 15.35 -2.67
CA GLY A 83 25.77 15.64 -4.04
C GLY A 83 26.86 16.73 -4.09
N ILE A 84 26.66 17.84 -3.37
CA ILE A 84 27.66 18.91 -3.28
C ILE A 84 28.94 18.41 -2.60
N SER A 85 28.82 17.58 -1.56
CA SER A 85 29.97 16.98 -0.87
C SER A 85 30.80 16.09 -1.81
N ILE A 86 30.15 15.27 -2.64
CA ILE A 86 30.84 14.40 -3.61
C ILE A 86 31.61 15.24 -4.64
N ILE A 87 30.97 16.27 -5.21
CA ILE A 87 31.62 17.16 -6.18
C ILE A 87 32.80 17.90 -5.54
N THR A 88 32.58 18.46 -4.35
CA THR A 88 33.60 19.21 -3.60
C THR A 88 34.79 18.32 -3.23
N ALA A 89 34.53 17.08 -2.79
CA ALA A 89 35.57 16.12 -2.45
C ALA A 89 36.45 15.78 -3.67
N VAL A 90 35.85 15.63 -4.85
CA VAL A 90 36.61 15.43 -6.10
C VAL A 90 37.46 16.65 -6.44
N LEU A 91 36.90 17.86 -6.32
CA LEU A 91 37.61 19.11 -6.63
C LEU A 91 38.78 19.40 -5.67
N LEU A 92 38.63 19.06 -4.39
CA LEU A 92 39.67 19.27 -3.37
C LEU A 92 40.68 18.12 -3.27
N GLY A 93 40.51 17.04 -4.04
CA GLY A 93 41.37 15.86 -3.97
C GLY A 93 41.13 14.96 -2.75
N GLU A 94 40.07 15.20 -1.99
CA GLU A 94 39.67 14.44 -0.81
C GLU A 94 38.83 13.21 -1.19
N TYR A 95 39.40 12.33 -2.02
CA TYR A 95 38.69 11.22 -2.65
C TYR A 95 38.11 10.21 -1.66
N LEU A 96 38.78 10.00 -0.52
CA LEU A 96 38.29 9.11 0.54
C LEU A 96 37.02 9.65 1.18
N ALA A 97 36.96 10.96 1.45
CA ALA A 97 35.76 11.60 1.98
C ALA A 97 34.59 11.48 0.99
N GLY A 98 34.85 11.74 -0.30
CA GLY A 98 33.84 11.56 -1.35
C GLY A 98 33.32 10.12 -1.45
N ALA A 99 34.21 9.12 -1.41
CA ALA A 99 33.82 7.71 -1.45
C ALA A 99 33.00 7.29 -0.21
N LEU A 100 33.32 7.81 0.97
CA LEU A 100 32.53 7.60 2.19
C LEU A 100 31.12 8.19 2.06
N VAL A 101 30.98 9.39 1.49
CA VAL A 101 29.66 9.99 1.23
C VAL A 101 28.86 9.13 0.24
N VAL A 102 29.48 8.65 -0.84
CA VAL A 102 28.84 7.71 -1.79
C VAL A 102 28.35 6.46 -1.09
N LEU A 103 29.17 5.85 -0.23
CA LEU A 103 28.79 4.67 0.56
C LEU A 103 27.62 4.96 1.49
N MET A 104 27.67 6.09 2.23
CA MET A 104 26.62 6.47 3.18
C MET A 104 25.29 6.72 2.48
N LEU A 105 25.28 7.43 1.35
CA LEU A 105 24.06 7.74 0.61
C LEU A 105 23.44 6.48 -0.01
N SER A 106 24.23 5.77 -0.83
CA SER A 106 23.75 4.55 -1.50
C SER A 106 23.39 3.43 -0.52
N GLY A 107 24.15 3.28 0.58
CA GLY A 107 23.84 2.33 1.64
C GLY A 107 22.54 2.67 2.37
N GLY A 108 22.30 3.96 2.61
CA GLY A 108 21.05 4.44 3.21
C GLY A 108 19.83 4.14 2.36
N GLU A 109 19.87 4.49 1.07
CA GLU A 109 18.78 4.21 0.11
C GLU A 109 18.54 2.70 -0.06
N THR A 110 19.61 1.90 -0.05
CA THR A 110 19.51 0.43 -0.11
C THR A 110 18.80 -0.15 1.11
N LEU A 111 19.15 0.32 2.31
CA LEU A 111 18.50 -0.11 3.56
C LEU A 111 17.02 0.29 3.58
N GLU A 112 16.70 1.49 3.11
CA GLU A 112 15.33 1.97 2.97
C GLU A 112 14.53 1.06 2.00
N ASN A 113 15.07 0.81 0.82
CA ASN A 113 14.44 -0.04 -0.20
C ASN A 113 14.24 -1.49 0.28
N TYR A 114 15.21 -2.04 1.00
CA TYR A 114 15.09 -3.37 1.60
C TYR A 114 13.96 -3.43 2.65
N ALA A 115 13.86 -2.41 3.51
CA ALA A 115 12.81 -2.31 4.52
C ALA A 115 11.42 -2.22 3.85
N ILE A 116 11.25 -1.37 2.84
CA ILE A 116 9.99 -1.19 2.08
C ILE A 116 9.55 -2.50 1.44
N ARG A 117 10.46 -3.19 0.76
CA ARG A 117 10.16 -4.45 0.07
C ARG A 117 9.72 -5.55 1.03
N THR A 118 10.35 -5.63 2.19
CA THR A 118 10.05 -6.68 3.18
C THR A 118 8.65 -6.52 3.76
N ALA A 119 8.20 -5.30 4.07
CA ALA A 119 6.84 -5.07 4.53
C ALA A 119 5.78 -5.23 3.43
N SER A 120 6.11 -4.85 2.18
CA SER A 120 5.18 -4.92 1.05
C SER A 120 4.82 -6.35 0.64
N LYS A 121 5.71 -7.33 0.88
CA LYS A 121 5.44 -8.76 0.61
C LYS A 121 4.24 -9.31 1.39
N THR A 122 3.99 -8.81 2.60
CA THR A 122 2.83 -9.23 3.41
C THR A 122 1.52 -8.61 2.92
N LEU A 123 1.58 -7.40 2.36
CA LEU A 123 0.41 -6.68 1.83
C LEU A 123 -0.07 -7.23 0.47
N GLN A 124 0.85 -7.62 -0.42
CA GLN A 124 0.51 -8.16 -1.75
C GLN A 124 -0.30 -9.46 -1.70
N VAL A 125 -0.20 -10.25 -0.63
CA VAL A 125 -0.93 -11.52 -0.47
C VAL A 125 -2.41 -11.28 -0.12
N LEU A 126 -2.77 -10.10 0.39
CA LEU A 126 -4.12 -9.80 0.88
C LEU A 126 -4.96 -8.95 -0.10
N ALA A 127 -4.34 -8.26 -1.05
CA ALA A 127 -5.02 -7.35 -1.98
C ALA A 127 -5.77 -8.04 -3.15
N ASN A 128 -5.58 -9.35 -3.36
CA ASN A 128 -6.14 -10.07 -4.52
C ASN A 128 -7.57 -10.61 -4.31
N ARG A 129 -8.48 -9.83 -3.70
CA ARG A 129 -9.87 -10.27 -3.44
C ARG A 129 -10.97 -9.43 -4.11
N ALA A 130 -10.62 -8.48 -4.98
CA ALA A 130 -11.62 -7.79 -5.81
C ALA A 130 -11.93 -8.61 -7.08
N PRO A 131 -13.20 -8.69 -7.51
CA PRO A 131 -13.56 -9.38 -8.74
C PRO A 131 -12.97 -8.64 -9.95
N THR A 132 -12.15 -9.33 -10.72
CA THR A 132 -11.51 -8.80 -11.94
C THR A 132 -12.19 -9.25 -13.22
N ILE A 133 -13.11 -10.21 -13.12
CA ILE A 133 -13.77 -10.87 -14.24
C ILE A 133 -15.28 -10.84 -14.00
N ALA A 134 -16.05 -10.65 -15.06
CA ALA A 134 -17.50 -10.78 -15.11
C ALA A 134 -17.89 -11.72 -16.26
N HIS A 135 -19.05 -12.37 -16.15
CA HIS A 135 -19.51 -13.36 -17.10
C HIS A 135 -20.66 -12.81 -17.98
N LEU A 136 -20.39 -12.48 -19.24
CA LEU A 136 -21.41 -12.03 -20.20
C LEU A 136 -22.14 -13.24 -20.78
N LYS A 137 -23.47 -13.21 -20.73
CA LYS A 137 -24.36 -14.24 -21.27
C LYS A 137 -24.70 -13.91 -22.73
N ASN A 138 -24.32 -14.80 -23.64
CA ASN A 138 -24.60 -14.72 -25.08
C ASN A 138 -25.32 -16.00 -25.55
N ASP A 139 -26.57 -15.89 -26.00
CA ASP A 139 -27.38 -16.95 -26.63
C ASP A 139 -27.00 -18.40 -26.28
N GLY A 140 -27.17 -18.75 -25.00
CA GLY A 140 -26.95 -20.11 -24.46
C GLY A 140 -25.52 -20.43 -24.00
N SER A 141 -24.59 -19.49 -24.11
CA SER A 141 -23.21 -19.59 -23.61
C SER A 141 -22.85 -18.38 -22.74
N PHE A 142 -21.73 -18.45 -22.03
CA PHE A 142 -21.17 -17.29 -21.31
C PHE A 142 -19.70 -17.09 -21.66
N THR A 143 -19.28 -15.84 -21.68
CA THR A 143 -17.90 -15.44 -21.96
C THR A 143 -17.39 -14.52 -20.86
N ASP A 144 -16.19 -14.83 -20.36
CA ASP A 144 -15.53 -14.04 -19.34
C ASP A 144 -14.96 -12.76 -19.96
N LEU A 145 -15.27 -11.62 -19.36
CA LEU A 145 -14.67 -10.33 -19.69
C LEU A 145 -14.15 -9.62 -18.45
N PRO A 146 -13.11 -8.78 -18.61
CA PRO A 146 -12.74 -7.82 -17.58
C PRO A 146 -13.92 -6.91 -17.24
N VAL A 147 -14.09 -6.62 -15.95
CA VAL A 147 -15.17 -5.76 -15.44
C VAL A 147 -15.18 -4.38 -16.11
N GLU A 148 -14.01 -3.87 -16.54
CA GLU A 148 -13.93 -2.57 -17.22
C GLU A 148 -14.53 -2.55 -18.64
N LYS A 149 -14.76 -3.72 -19.25
CA LYS A 149 -15.29 -3.83 -20.62
C LYS A 149 -16.82 -4.01 -20.67
N ILE A 150 -17.49 -4.00 -19.52
CA ILE A 150 -18.95 -4.12 -19.41
C ILE A 150 -19.60 -2.84 -19.95
N ASN A 151 -20.55 -3.01 -20.88
CA ASN A 151 -21.38 -1.93 -21.41
C ASN A 151 -22.76 -1.91 -20.74
N ILE A 152 -23.42 -0.75 -20.81
CA ILE A 152 -24.82 -0.62 -20.38
C ILE A 152 -25.69 -1.49 -21.28
N ASN A 153 -26.64 -2.21 -20.68
CA ASN A 153 -27.51 -3.23 -21.25
C ASN A 153 -26.86 -4.60 -21.49
N ASP A 154 -25.58 -4.79 -21.15
CA ASP A 154 -24.99 -6.12 -21.17
C ASP A 154 -25.72 -7.05 -20.19
N THR A 155 -25.90 -8.31 -20.62
CA THR A 155 -26.55 -9.33 -19.82
C THR A 155 -25.48 -10.17 -19.13
N LEU A 156 -25.39 -10.07 -17.81
CA LEU A 156 -24.35 -10.71 -17.02
C LEU A 156 -24.93 -11.84 -16.20
N LEU A 157 -24.24 -12.98 -16.19
CA LEU A 157 -24.51 -14.09 -15.29
C LEU A 157 -23.66 -13.90 -14.03
N ILE A 158 -24.30 -13.96 -12.87
CA ILE A 158 -23.63 -13.93 -11.57
C ILE A 158 -23.75 -15.33 -10.97
N PHE A 159 -22.61 -15.97 -10.72
CA PHE A 159 -22.56 -17.29 -10.13
C PHE A 159 -22.89 -17.23 -8.62
N PRO A 160 -23.25 -18.38 -8.03
CA PRO A 160 -23.41 -18.46 -6.58
C PRO A 160 -22.16 -17.99 -5.85
N HIS A 161 -22.33 -17.20 -4.78
CA HIS A 161 -21.25 -16.62 -3.96
C HIS A 161 -20.31 -15.65 -4.68
N GLU A 162 -20.63 -15.24 -5.91
CA GLU A 162 -19.87 -14.26 -6.66
C GLU A 162 -20.27 -12.83 -6.29
N ILE A 163 -19.33 -11.89 -6.39
CA ILE A 163 -19.60 -10.46 -6.16
C ILE A 163 -20.22 -9.86 -7.43
N CYS A 164 -21.29 -9.09 -7.27
CA CYS A 164 -21.92 -8.38 -8.38
C CYS A 164 -20.97 -7.29 -8.94
N PRO A 165 -20.60 -7.34 -10.23
CA PRO A 165 -19.59 -6.44 -10.79
C PRO A 165 -20.11 -5.02 -11.04
N VAL A 166 -21.40 -4.85 -11.32
CA VAL A 166 -22.01 -3.56 -11.71
C VAL A 166 -23.40 -3.38 -11.13
N ASP A 167 -23.89 -2.14 -11.10
CA ASP A 167 -25.29 -1.84 -10.77
C ASP A 167 -26.19 -2.29 -11.94
N GLY A 168 -27.32 -2.91 -11.64
CA GLY A 168 -28.22 -3.42 -12.67
C GLY A 168 -29.57 -3.89 -12.15
N SER A 169 -30.36 -4.51 -13.03
CA SER A 169 -31.65 -5.11 -12.70
C SER A 169 -31.65 -6.62 -12.98
N VAL A 170 -32.22 -7.43 -12.10
CA VAL A 170 -32.41 -8.86 -12.37
C VAL A 170 -33.38 -9.06 -13.53
N ILE A 171 -32.99 -9.85 -14.52
CA ILE A 171 -33.87 -10.25 -15.63
C ILE A 171 -34.30 -11.72 -15.52
N GLU A 172 -33.47 -12.59 -14.95
CA GLU A 172 -33.78 -14.00 -14.75
C GLU A 172 -33.16 -14.54 -13.45
N GLY A 173 -33.83 -15.52 -12.84
CA GLY A 173 -33.43 -16.15 -11.59
C GLY A 173 -34.14 -15.58 -10.37
N ASN A 174 -34.17 -16.36 -9.29
CA ASN A 174 -34.72 -15.97 -8.00
C ASN A 174 -33.75 -16.36 -6.88
N GLY A 175 -33.22 -15.36 -6.20
CA GLY A 175 -32.13 -15.53 -5.26
C GLY A 175 -32.20 -14.54 -4.12
N VAL A 176 -31.10 -14.48 -3.38
CA VAL A 176 -30.87 -13.47 -2.35
C VAL A 176 -29.48 -12.92 -2.57
N MET A 177 -29.25 -11.66 -2.21
CA MET A 177 -27.94 -11.03 -2.26
C MET A 177 -27.62 -10.43 -0.90
N ASP A 178 -26.37 -10.59 -0.48
CA ASP A 178 -25.80 -9.95 0.70
C ASP A 178 -25.31 -8.55 0.32
N GLU A 179 -26.00 -7.54 0.83
CA GLU A 179 -25.64 -6.13 0.64
C GLU A 179 -24.95 -5.54 1.89
N SER A 180 -24.63 -6.36 2.89
CA SER A 180 -24.13 -5.90 4.21
C SER A 180 -22.85 -5.08 4.13
N TYR A 181 -21.95 -5.40 3.19
CA TYR A 181 -20.72 -4.64 2.95
C TYR A 181 -20.96 -3.21 2.45
N LEU A 182 -22.16 -2.91 1.94
CA LEU A 182 -22.51 -1.62 1.34
C LEU A 182 -23.52 -0.85 2.19
N THR A 183 -24.49 -1.55 2.79
CA THR A 183 -25.59 -0.94 3.55
C THR A 183 -25.36 -0.99 5.06
N GLY A 184 -24.49 -1.88 5.55
CA GLY A 184 -24.34 -2.16 6.98
C GLY A 184 -25.48 -2.98 7.58
N GLU A 185 -26.47 -3.38 6.78
CA GLU A 185 -27.58 -4.22 7.24
C GLU A 185 -27.24 -5.71 7.07
N PRO A 186 -27.46 -6.57 8.08
CA PRO A 186 -27.04 -7.97 8.04
C PRO A 186 -27.97 -8.86 7.20
N PHE A 187 -29.00 -8.28 6.57
CA PHE A 187 -30.07 -9.04 5.96
C PHE A 187 -29.77 -9.29 4.48
N LEU A 188 -29.97 -10.55 4.07
CA LEU A 188 -29.96 -10.92 2.66
C LEU A 188 -31.22 -10.36 1.99
N ILE A 189 -31.04 -9.56 0.95
CA ILE A 189 -32.12 -8.94 0.18
C ILE A 189 -32.58 -9.94 -0.87
N SER A 190 -33.88 -10.27 -0.91
CA SER A 190 -34.44 -11.11 -1.96
C SER A 190 -34.40 -10.43 -3.32
N LYS A 191 -34.02 -11.20 -4.34
CA LYS A 191 -33.84 -10.75 -5.72
C LYS A 191 -34.69 -11.62 -6.64
N ALA A 192 -35.61 -10.98 -7.36
CA ALA A 192 -36.48 -11.56 -8.37
C ALA A 192 -36.45 -10.69 -9.65
N PRO A 193 -36.92 -11.17 -10.81
CA PRO A 193 -36.95 -10.35 -12.03
C PRO A 193 -37.60 -8.98 -11.80
N GLY A 194 -36.92 -7.91 -12.23
CA GLY A 194 -37.28 -6.52 -11.96
C GLY A 194 -36.68 -5.91 -10.69
N SER A 195 -36.03 -6.71 -9.83
CA SER A 195 -35.35 -6.20 -8.64
C SER A 195 -34.03 -5.50 -9.01
N THR A 196 -33.72 -4.40 -8.33
CA THR A 196 -32.42 -3.72 -8.48
C THR A 196 -31.31 -4.47 -7.76
N VAL A 197 -30.11 -4.45 -8.33
CA VAL A 197 -28.89 -5.05 -7.81
C VAL A 197 -27.79 -3.99 -7.72
N ILE A 198 -27.06 -3.98 -6.61
CA ILE A 198 -25.99 -3.03 -6.34
C ILE A 198 -24.63 -3.71 -6.59
N SER A 199 -23.73 -3.04 -7.31
CA SER A 199 -22.33 -3.45 -7.46
C SER A 199 -21.67 -3.66 -6.10
N GLY A 200 -20.92 -4.75 -5.93
CA GLY A 200 -20.24 -5.11 -4.67
C GLY A 200 -21.05 -6.04 -3.75
N SER A 201 -22.34 -6.26 -4.03
CA SER A 201 -23.17 -7.22 -3.28
C SER A 201 -22.74 -8.66 -3.59
N ILE A 202 -22.78 -9.56 -2.61
CA ILE A 202 -22.42 -10.97 -2.80
C ILE A 202 -23.68 -11.78 -3.13
N ASN A 203 -23.64 -12.56 -4.21
CA ASN A 203 -24.75 -13.42 -4.58
C ASN A 203 -24.90 -14.62 -3.62
N GLY A 204 -26.14 -15.02 -3.35
CA GLY A 204 -26.46 -16.21 -2.57
C GLY A 204 -26.23 -17.50 -3.36
N ASP A 205 -26.99 -18.55 -3.02
CA ASP A 205 -26.79 -19.89 -3.58
C ASP A 205 -27.31 -20.07 -5.02
N ALA A 206 -28.14 -19.14 -5.50
CA ALA A 206 -28.77 -19.22 -6.82
C ALA A 206 -28.05 -18.30 -7.82
N SER A 207 -27.86 -18.76 -9.05
CA SER A 207 -27.37 -17.87 -10.11
C SER A 207 -28.44 -16.84 -10.48
N LEU A 208 -27.98 -15.61 -10.74
CA LEU A 208 -28.83 -14.51 -11.17
C LEU A 208 -28.33 -14.00 -12.52
N THR A 209 -29.25 -13.77 -13.45
CA THR A 209 -28.92 -13.02 -14.67
C THR A 209 -29.38 -11.59 -14.48
N ILE A 210 -28.44 -10.65 -14.58
CA ILE A 210 -28.71 -9.22 -14.45
C ILE A 210 -28.47 -8.51 -15.78
N LYS A 211 -29.15 -7.38 -15.95
CA LYS A 211 -28.89 -6.43 -17.02
C LYS A 211 -28.16 -5.23 -16.43
N ALA A 212 -26.97 -4.92 -16.96
CA ALA A 212 -26.16 -3.80 -16.51
C ALA A 212 -26.87 -2.46 -16.79
N GLU A 213 -27.09 -1.65 -15.75
CA GLU A 213 -27.68 -0.31 -15.88
C GLU A 213 -26.61 0.79 -15.88
N LYS A 214 -25.45 0.52 -15.25
CA LYS A 214 -24.32 1.44 -15.20
C LYS A 214 -23.03 0.76 -15.63
N LEU A 215 -22.10 1.57 -16.13
CA LEU A 215 -20.72 1.16 -16.33
C LEU A 215 -20.06 0.85 -14.99
N ALA A 216 -19.07 -0.06 -14.99
CA ALA A 216 -18.36 -0.45 -13.78
C ALA A 216 -17.75 0.76 -13.04
N GLY A 217 -17.19 1.73 -13.77
CA GLY A 217 -16.61 2.95 -13.20
C GLY A 217 -17.61 3.94 -12.60
N ASP A 218 -18.89 3.88 -13.00
CA ASP A 218 -19.96 4.76 -12.53
C ASP A 218 -20.87 4.09 -11.49
N SER A 219 -20.55 2.84 -11.14
CA SER A 219 -21.26 2.07 -10.13
C SER A 219 -21.13 2.69 -8.74
N ARG A 220 -22.09 2.41 -7.85
CA ARG A 220 -21.99 2.88 -6.45
C ARG A 220 -20.70 2.42 -5.78
N TYR A 221 -20.27 1.19 -6.03
CA TYR A 221 -19.01 0.67 -5.53
C TYR A 221 -17.81 1.46 -6.06
N ALA A 222 -17.76 1.75 -7.36
CA ALA A 222 -16.68 2.55 -7.94
C ALA A 222 -16.66 3.99 -7.40
N LYS A 223 -17.81 4.60 -7.13
CA LYS A 223 -17.89 5.91 -6.47
C LYS A 223 -17.32 5.87 -5.05
N ILE A 224 -17.64 4.82 -4.28
CA ILE A 224 -17.09 4.60 -2.93
C ILE A 224 -15.58 4.38 -3.00
N MET A 225 -15.10 3.56 -3.95
CA MET A 225 -13.68 3.32 -4.18
C MET A 225 -12.94 4.58 -4.65
N GLN A 226 -13.58 5.45 -5.44
CA GLN A 226 -13.03 6.72 -5.86
C GLN A 226 -12.84 7.67 -4.67
N VAL A 227 -13.86 7.83 -3.83
CA VAL A 227 -13.77 8.65 -2.59
C VAL A 227 -12.70 8.10 -1.64
N MET A 228 -12.57 6.77 -1.56
CA MET A 228 -11.54 6.10 -0.77
C MET A 228 -10.14 6.33 -1.35
N SER A 229 -9.95 6.17 -2.66
CA SER A 229 -8.69 6.40 -3.38
C SER A 229 -8.24 7.86 -3.32
N GLU A 230 -9.16 8.82 -3.46
CA GLU A 230 -8.88 10.25 -3.29
C GLU A 230 -8.43 10.60 -1.86
N SER A 231 -8.80 9.79 -0.87
CA SER A 231 -8.39 9.94 0.52
C SER A 231 -7.03 9.28 0.83
N GLU A 232 -6.70 8.16 0.17
CA GLU A 232 -5.43 7.41 0.32
C GLU A 232 -4.21 8.08 -0.34
N GLN A 233 -4.40 9.06 -1.24
CA GLN A 233 -3.29 9.69 -1.96
C GLN A 233 -2.51 10.76 -1.19
N LYS A 234 -2.82 11.01 0.08
CA LYS A 234 -2.11 12.03 0.86
C LYS A 234 -0.80 11.45 1.38
N ARG A 235 0.34 12.07 1.07
CA ARG A 235 1.62 11.69 1.70
C ARG A 235 1.56 11.92 3.22
N PRO A 236 2.15 11.05 4.05
CA PRO A 236 2.21 11.23 5.50
C PRO A 236 2.79 12.60 5.88
N ARG A 237 2.22 13.27 6.88
CA ARG A 237 2.63 14.62 7.29
C ARG A 237 4.05 14.60 7.84
N ILE A 238 4.49 13.51 8.48
CA ILE A 238 5.85 13.41 9.04
C ILE A 238 6.91 13.40 7.93
N ARG A 239 6.60 12.84 6.76
CA ARG A 239 7.47 12.91 5.58
C ARG A 239 7.57 14.35 5.05
N ARG A 240 6.45 15.07 4.99
CA ARG A 240 6.44 16.50 4.60
C ARG A 240 7.20 17.38 5.59
N LEU A 241 7.15 17.08 6.89
CA LEU A 241 7.94 17.77 7.90
C LEU A 241 9.44 17.50 7.72
N ALA A 242 9.84 16.26 7.43
CA ALA A 242 11.24 15.95 7.10
C ALA A 242 11.72 16.66 5.83
N ASP A 243 10.90 16.69 4.78
CA ASP A 243 11.21 17.43 3.55
C ASP A 243 11.34 18.94 3.83
N GLN A 244 10.45 19.52 4.65
CA GLN A 244 10.53 20.92 5.06
C GLN A 244 11.76 21.22 5.92
N LEU A 245 12.08 20.33 6.86
CA LEU A 245 13.30 20.45 7.66
C LEU A 245 14.52 20.38 6.76
N GLY A 246 14.57 19.46 5.80
CA GLY A 246 15.65 19.36 4.80
C GLY A 246 15.82 20.62 3.94
N ALA A 247 14.71 21.25 3.55
CA ALA A 247 14.71 22.48 2.76
C ALA A 247 15.30 23.68 3.52
N TRP A 248 15.10 23.77 4.84
CA TRP A 248 15.73 24.79 5.69
C TRP A 248 17.15 24.41 6.14
N TYR A 249 17.38 23.12 6.37
CA TYR A 249 18.64 22.59 6.85
C TYR A 249 19.77 22.78 5.83
N THR A 250 19.50 22.52 4.55
CA THR A 250 20.47 22.64 3.45
C THR A 250 21.08 24.05 3.31
N PRO A 251 20.30 25.15 3.22
CA PRO A 251 20.87 26.49 3.12
C PRO A 251 21.60 26.91 4.40
N ILE A 252 21.13 26.49 5.58
CA ILE A 252 21.82 26.77 6.84
C ILE A 252 23.18 26.07 6.89
N ALA A 253 23.23 24.78 6.52
CA ALA A 253 24.47 24.01 6.46
C ALA A 253 25.47 24.62 5.45
N LEU A 254 24.99 25.05 4.28
CA LEU A 254 25.83 25.74 3.29
C LEU A 254 26.37 27.06 3.83
N LEU A 255 25.54 27.87 4.50
CA LEU A 255 25.98 29.14 5.09
C LEU A 255 27.07 28.90 6.14
N ILE A 256 26.89 27.91 7.02
CA ILE A 256 27.89 27.52 8.02
C ILE A 256 29.17 27.01 7.34
N ALA A 257 29.05 26.21 6.27
CA ALA A 257 30.20 25.71 5.52
C ALA A 257 31.00 26.85 4.87
N PHE A 258 30.32 27.81 4.24
CA PHE A 258 30.95 29.00 3.67
C PHE A 258 31.60 29.88 4.74
N ALA A 259 30.94 30.08 5.88
CA ALA A 259 31.52 30.82 7.00
C ALA A 259 32.77 30.10 7.54
N ALA A 260 32.71 28.78 7.70
CA ALA A 260 33.84 27.97 8.16
C ALA A 260 35.04 28.08 7.21
N TRP A 261 34.80 28.07 5.89
CA TRP A 261 35.84 28.28 4.88
C TRP A 261 36.43 29.70 4.94
N PHE A 262 35.57 30.72 4.98
CA PHE A 262 36.01 32.11 4.98
C PHE A 262 36.84 32.45 6.23
N MET A 263 36.43 31.96 7.40
CA MET A 263 37.15 32.20 8.65
C MET A 263 38.45 31.39 8.78
N SER A 264 38.53 30.21 8.15
CA SER A 264 39.72 29.35 8.23
C SER A 264 40.75 29.61 7.14
N GLY A 265 40.31 30.12 5.98
CA GLY A 265 41.11 30.15 4.74
C GLY A 265 41.31 28.77 4.09
N ASP A 266 40.73 27.70 4.65
CA ASP A 266 40.94 26.32 4.23
C ASP A 266 39.64 25.72 3.67
N PRO A 267 39.59 25.41 2.35
CA PRO A 267 38.42 24.83 1.71
C PRO A 267 38.09 23.41 2.20
N ILE A 268 39.03 22.71 2.83
CA ILE A 268 38.74 21.39 3.44
C ILE A 268 37.70 21.53 4.56
N ARG A 269 37.67 22.67 5.27
CA ARG A 269 36.65 22.92 6.30
C ARG A 269 35.25 23.08 5.74
N PHE A 270 35.11 23.60 4.51
CA PHE A 270 33.83 23.61 3.80
C PHE A 270 33.32 22.19 3.60
N LEU A 271 34.16 21.31 3.06
CA LEU A 271 33.84 19.91 2.84
C LEU A 271 33.49 19.19 4.16
N ALA A 272 34.29 19.40 5.22
CA ALA A 272 34.06 18.78 6.52
C ALA A 272 32.67 19.12 7.09
N VAL A 273 32.25 20.38 6.99
CA VAL A 273 30.91 20.79 7.44
C VAL A 273 29.82 20.12 6.61
N LEU A 274 29.95 20.06 5.28
CA LEU A 274 28.95 19.42 4.42
C LEU A 274 28.79 17.92 4.68
N VAL A 275 29.91 17.21 4.84
CA VAL A 275 29.92 15.77 5.13
C VAL A 275 29.23 15.48 6.46
N ILE A 276 29.56 16.24 7.51
CA ILE A 276 28.95 16.08 8.84
C ILE A 276 27.47 16.48 8.83
N ALA A 277 27.11 17.50 8.05
CA ALA A 277 25.73 17.97 7.98
C ALA A 277 24.80 17.01 7.24
N THR A 278 25.30 16.08 6.42
CA THR A 278 24.43 15.21 5.61
C THR A 278 23.54 14.33 6.51
N PRO A 279 22.20 14.52 6.53
CA PRO A 279 21.34 13.93 7.55
C PRO A 279 20.85 12.52 7.16
N CYS A 280 21.76 11.61 6.83
CA CYS A 280 21.40 10.26 6.36
C CYS A 280 20.51 9.47 7.36
N PRO A 281 20.78 9.46 8.68
CA PRO A 281 19.96 8.72 9.64
C PRO A 281 18.54 9.28 9.78
N LEU A 282 18.36 10.59 9.62
CA LEU A 282 17.06 11.26 9.75
C LEU A 282 16.10 10.80 8.65
N LEU A 283 16.61 10.64 7.44
CA LEU A 283 15.83 10.25 6.27
C LEU A 283 15.31 8.82 6.37
N ILE A 284 16.10 7.92 6.95
CA ILE A 284 15.75 6.49 7.09
C ILE A 284 14.83 6.24 8.29
N ALA A 285 14.87 7.10 9.32
CA ALA A 285 14.09 6.92 10.54
C ALA A 285 12.58 6.81 10.29
N ILE A 286 12.04 7.67 9.42
CA ILE A 286 10.61 7.73 9.09
C ILE A 286 10.12 6.48 8.36
N PRO A 287 10.66 6.10 7.18
CA PRO A 287 10.21 4.93 6.46
C PRO A 287 10.37 3.68 7.32
N VAL A 288 11.48 3.51 8.03
CA VAL A 288 11.67 2.35 8.93
C VAL A 288 10.61 2.28 10.02
N ALA A 289 10.27 3.41 10.67
CA ALA A 289 9.24 3.45 11.70
C ALA A 289 7.84 3.12 11.14
N ILE A 290 7.48 3.68 9.98
CA ILE A 290 6.20 3.44 9.31
C ILE A 290 6.07 1.97 8.90
N ILE A 291 7.08 1.46 8.18
CA ILE A 291 7.13 0.10 7.64
C ILE A 291 7.16 -0.92 8.76
N GLY A 292 7.95 -0.67 9.82
CA GLY A 292 7.99 -1.49 11.03
C GLY A 292 6.62 -1.58 11.70
N SER A 293 5.93 -0.44 11.83
CA SER A 293 4.57 -0.36 12.39
C SER A 293 3.54 -1.12 11.56
N ILE A 294 3.59 -1.01 10.22
CA ILE A 294 2.72 -1.77 9.31
C ILE A 294 3.00 -3.27 9.43
N SER A 295 4.27 -3.69 9.43
CA SER A 295 4.65 -5.10 9.54
C SER A 295 4.20 -5.71 10.87
N LEU A 296 4.37 -4.97 11.98
CA LEU A 296 3.92 -5.40 13.30
C LEU A 296 2.38 -5.51 13.37
N SER A 297 1.67 -4.54 12.79
CA SER A 297 0.20 -4.54 12.73
C SER A 297 -0.31 -5.74 11.95
N ALA A 298 0.27 -6.02 10.78
CA ALA A 298 -0.10 -7.16 9.95
C ALA A 298 0.11 -8.51 10.66
N LYS A 299 1.21 -8.66 11.42
CA LYS A 299 1.44 -9.87 12.26
C LYS A 299 0.38 -10.06 13.35
N ARG A 300 -0.34 -9.00 13.72
CA ARG A 300 -1.44 -9.02 14.69
C ARG A 300 -2.83 -9.05 14.02
N GLY A 301 -2.91 -9.25 12.71
CA GLY A 301 -4.17 -9.26 11.96
C GLY A 301 -4.77 -7.87 11.74
N ILE A 302 -4.03 -6.79 11.99
CA ILE A 302 -4.45 -5.42 11.75
C ILE A 302 -3.89 -4.97 10.40
N LEU A 303 -4.77 -4.76 9.42
CA LEU A 303 -4.38 -4.32 8.09
C LEU A 303 -4.40 -2.79 8.00
N VAL A 304 -3.22 -2.20 7.86
CA VAL A 304 -3.05 -0.76 7.60
C VAL A 304 -2.86 -0.56 6.10
N LYS A 305 -3.89 -0.05 5.42
CA LYS A 305 -3.87 0.20 3.97
C LYS A 305 -3.07 1.44 3.59
N ASP A 306 -3.20 2.50 4.39
CA ASP A 306 -2.53 3.78 4.18
C ASP A 306 -1.58 4.09 5.36
N PRO A 307 -0.26 4.29 5.12
CA PRO A 307 0.70 4.75 6.10
C PRO A 307 0.29 6.00 6.90
N VAL A 308 -0.48 6.92 6.31
CA VAL A 308 -0.97 8.15 6.97
C VAL A 308 -1.83 7.82 8.19
N VAL A 309 -2.54 6.69 8.16
CA VAL A 309 -3.41 6.26 9.28
C VAL A 309 -2.61 6.07 10.56
N LEU A 310 -1.33 5.66 10.46
CA LEU A 310 -0.46 5.51 11.64
C LEU A 310 -0.17 6.84 12.34
N GLU A 311 -0.19 7.96 11.62
CA GLU A 311 -0.05 9.29 12.21
C GLU A 311 -1.39 9.79 12.78
N GLN A 312 -2.49 9.50 12.09
CA GLN A 312 -3.82 9.99 12.47
C GLN A 312 -4.38 9.24 13.67
N ILE A 313 -4.09 7.94 13.79
CA ILE A 313 -4.64 7.10 14.86
C ILE A 313 -4.15 7.55 16.24
N ASP A 314 -2.93 8.08 16.34
CA ASP A 314 -2.38 8.68 17.56
C ASP A 314 -3.22 9.89 18.04
N GLN A 315 -3.81 10.63 17.09
CA GLN A 315 -4.66 11.79 17.37
C GLN A 315 -6.13 11.43 17.58
N CYS A 316 -6.50 10.15 17.41
CA CYS A 316 -7.88 9.70 17.51
C CYS A 316 -8.35 9.74 18.98
N LYS A 317 -9.36 10.58 19.26
CA LYS A 317 -9.97 10.71 20.61
C LYS A 317 -11.33 10.03 20.73
N THR A 318 -11.97 9.72 19.61
CA THR A 318 -13.33 9.20 19.57
C THR A 318 -13.40 8.12 18.52
N MET A 319 -13.80 6.93 18.94
CA MET A 319 -14.09 5.81 18.03
C MET A 319 -15.61 5.65 17.94
N ILE A 320 -16.12 5.71 16.72
CA ILE A 320 -17.53 5.42 16.42
C ILE A 320 -17.54 4.04 15.77
N PHE A 321 -18.20 3.08 16.40
CA PHE A 321 -18.32 1.73 15.88
C PHE A 321 -19.64 1.59 15.14
N ASP A 322 -19.58 0.98 13.96
CA ASP A 322 -20.79 0.39 13.41
C ASP A 322 -21.23 -0.78 14.32
N LYS A 323 -22.53 -1.00 14.44
CA LYS A 323 -23.04 -2.06 15.31
C LYS A 323 -22.94 -3.41 14.59
N THR A 324 -23.50 -3.48 13.40
CA THR A 324 -23.69 -4.74 12.69
C THR A 324 -22.38 -5.17 12.03
N GLY A 325 -21.97 -6.43 12.21
CA GLY A 325 -20.75 -6.96 11.58
C GLY A 325 -19.43 -6.46 12.18
N THR A 326 -19.47 -5.41 13.01
CA THR A 326 -18.33 -4.90 13.78
C THR A 326 -18.45 -5.26 15.26
N LEU A 327 -19.53 -4.84 15.94
CA LEU A 327 -19.79 -5.21 17.33
C LEU A 327 -20.60 -6.50 17.46
N THR A 328 -21.32 -6.89 16.40
CA THR A 328 -22.14 -8.11 16.37
C THR A 328 -21.67 -9.06 15.27
N TYR A 329 -21.98 -10.35 15.42
CA TYR A 329 -21.64 -11.37 14.43
C TYR A 329 -22.41 -11.27 13.10
N GLY A 330 -23.34 -10.32 12.95
CA GLY A 330 -24.12 -10.14 11.73
C GLY A 330 -25.06 -11.30 11.40
N LYS A 331 -25.23 -12.27 12.29
CA LYS A 331 -26.12 -13.42 12.12
C LYS A 331 -27.25 -13.37 13.15
N PRO A 332 -28.53 -13.33 12.73
CA PRO A 332 -29.64 -13.36 13.65
C PRO A 332 -29.70 -14.73 14.35
N THR A 333 -30.00 -14.73 15.65
CA THR A 333 -30.20 -15.95 16.44
C THR A 333 -31.45 -15.79 17.29
N LEU A 334 -32.21 -16.88 17.47
CA LEU A 334 -33.37 -16.87 18.36
C LEU A 334 -32.89 -16.87 19.82
N THR A 335 -33.02 -15.73 20.50
CA THR A 335 -32.54 -15.52 21.87
C THR A 335 -33.61 -15.78 22.93
N GLU A 336 -34.84 -15.38 22.67
CA GLU A 336 -35.93 -15.41 23.64
C GLU A 336 -37.25 -15.87 22.99
N GLU A 337 -38.03 -16.66 23.73
CA GLU A 337 -39.34 -17.16 23.33
C GLU A 337 -40.36 -16.71 24.41
N THR A 338 -41.18 -15.69 24.12
CA THR A 338 -42.24 -15.26 25.03
C THR A 338 -43.55 -15.96 24.67
N LEU A 339 -44.04 -16.82 25.57
CA LEU A 339 -45.19 -17.69 25.32
C LEU A 339 -46.46 -17.12 25.95
N TYR A 340 -47.55 -17.14 25.20
CA TYR A 340 -48.88 -16.80 25.71
C TYR A 340 -49.55 -18.03 26.34
N ASN A 341 -50.27 -17.85 27.45
CA ASN A 341 -51.08 -18.88 28.12
C ASN A 341 -50.36 -20.22 28.45
N ASN A 342 -49.08 -20.19 28.83
CA ASN A 342 -48.31 -21.41 29.15
C ASN A 342 -48.28 -22.44 28.01
N ASN A 343 -48.41 -22.00 26.76
CA ASN A 343 -48.23 -22.87 25.60
C ASN A 343 -46.84 -23.54 25.64
N ASN A 344 -46.75 -24.79 25.19
CA ASN A 344 -45.50 -25.52 25.16
C ASN A 344 -44.52 -24.86 24.15
N ALA A 345 -43.36 -24.43 24.65
CA ALA A 345 -42.30 -23.81 23.85
C ALA A 345 -41.89 -24.66 22.65
N GLN A 346 -41.80 -25.98 22.84
CA GLN A 346 -41.40 -26.91 21.78
C GLN A 346 -42.42 -26.96 20.65
N ASP A 347 -43.71 -26.97 20.97
CA ASP A 347 -44.77 -27.02 19.95
C ASP A 347 -44.83 -25.71 19.17
N VAL A 348 -44.71 -24.57 19.85
CA VAL A 348 -44.67 -23.24 19.21
C VAL A 348 -43.46 -23.11 18.28
N LEU A 349 -42.26 -23.51 18.74
CA LEU A 349 -41.04 -23.48 17.94
C LEU A 349 -41.16 -24.42 16.73
N LYS A 350 -41.70 -25.62 16.93
CA LYS A 350 -41.93 -26.60 15.87
C LYS A 350 -42.89 -26.09 14.80
N PHE A 351 -44.03 -25.52 15.19
CA PHE A 351 -44.99 -24.96 14.22
C PHE A 351 -44.40 -23.76 13.48
N SER A 352 -43.68 -22.88 14.18
CA SER A 352 -43.00 -21.73 13.57
C SER A 352 -41.95 -22.19 12.56
N ALA A 353 -41.13 -23.18 12.90
CA ALA A 353 -40.16 -23.77 11.99
C ALA A 353 -40.82 -24.46 10.78
N CYS A 354 -41.96 -25.12 10.94
CA CYS A 354 -42.71 -25.70 9.82
C CYS A 354 -43.18 -24.64 8.83
N LEU A 355 -43.66 -23.49 9.31
CA LEU A 355 -44.08 -22.36 8.46
C LEU A 355 -42.88 -21.73 7.74
N GLU A 356 -41.77 -21.53 8.47
CA GLU A 356 -40.58 -20.85 7.97
C GLU A 356 -39.71 -21.72 7.04
N ARG A 357 -40.00 -23.03 6.90
CA ARG A 357 -39.18 -24.00 6.14
C ARG A 357 -38.85 -23.59 4.70
N TYR A 358 -39.74 -22.84 4.04
CA TYR A 358 -39.57 -22.41 2.65
C TYR A 358 -39.24 -20.92 2.53
N SER A 359 -39.16 -20.21 3.66
CA SER A 359 -38.82 -18.80 3.70
C SER A 359 -37.33 -18.62 3.52
N LYS A 360 -36.94 -17.73 2.60
CA LYS A 360 -35.54 -17.34 2.38
C LYS A 360 -35.12 -16.15 3.27
N HIS A 361 -36.00 -15.72 4.18
CA HIS A 361 -35.71 -14.59 5.06
C HIS A 361 -34.66 -14.97 6.12
N PRO A 362 -33.66 -14.13 6.41
CA PRO A 362 -32.59 -14.47 7.38
C PRO A 362 -33.09 -14.84 8.79
N LEU A 363 -34.23 -14.29 9.22
CA LEU A 363 -34.86 -14.66 10.51
C LEU A 363 -35.46 -16.08 10.49
N ALA A 364 -35.92 -16.55 9.33
CA ALA A 364 -36.43 -17.91 9.16
C ALA A 364 -35.33 -18.93 9.47
N SER A 365 -34.12 -18.68 8.95
CA SER A 365 -32.94 -19.50 9.22
C SER A 365 -32.62 -19.58 10.72
N ALA A 366 -32.73 -18.47 11.45
CA ALA A 366 -32.50 -18.45 12.90
C ALA A 366 -33.51 -19.33 13.67
N ILE A 367 -34.77 -19.36 13.24
CA ILE A 367 -35.83 -20.19 13.83
C ILE A 367 -35.59 -21.66 13.50
N LEU A 368 -35.27 -21.98 12.25
CA LEU A 368 -34.99 -23.35 11.78
C LEU A 368 -33.75 -23.95 12.47
N GLU A 369 -32.67 -23.19 12.59
CA GLU A 369 -31.47 -23.60 13.33
C GLU A 369 -31.79 -23.91 14.79
N LYS A 370 -32.58 -23.06 15.46
CA LYS A 370 -32.95 -23.30 16.86
C LYS A 370 -33.83 -24.54 17.03
N ALA A 371 -34.76 -24.77 16.09
CA ALA A 371 -35.66 -25.92 16.10
C ALA A 371 -34.98 -27.27 15.80
N THR A 372 -33.77 -27.25 15.23
CA THR A 372 -32.95 -28.46 15.00
C THR A 372 -32.03 -28.79 16.17
N GLN A 373 -31.73 -27.81 17.03
CA GLN A 373 -30.88 -27.96 18.21
C GLN A 373 -31.62 -28.39 19.48
N LYS A 374 -32.92 -28.11 19.56
CA LYS A 374 -33.84 -28.53 20.63
C LYS A 374 -34.67 -29.71 20.15
#